data_AF-A0A930TF14-F1
#
_entry.id   AF-A0A930TF14-F1
#
_cell.length_a   1.000
_cell.length_b   1.000
_cell.length_c   1.000
_cell.angle_alpha   90.00
_cell.angle_beta   90.00
_cell.angle_gamma   90.00
#
_symmetry.space_group_name_H-M   'P 1'
#
loop_
_entity.id
_entity.type
_entity.pdbx_description
1 polymer ?
#
loop_
_entity_poly.entity_id
_entity_poly.type
_entity_poly.pdbx_seq_one_letter_code
_entity_poly.pdbx_strand_id
1 'polypeptide(L)' 'MSSFSSSFSPQLLSKPAHGITDRPIAYGHAGRVKYRGTYWFAKLYESDQSVVIPTGAPVTIIGVEGITLLVVPASAF' A
#
# COMPACT_ATOMS: atom_id res chain seq x y z
N MET A 1 -26.74 -18.03 8.90
CA MET A 1 -25.30 -17.72 8.96
C MET A 1 -25.12 -16.42 8.20
N SER A 2 -24.99 -15.29 8.92
CA SER A 2 -24.93 -13.97 8.28
C SER A 2 -23.52 -13.71 7.77
N SER A 3 -23.34 -13.70 6.45
CA SER A 3 -22.10 -13.26 5.82
C SER A 3 -21.94 -11.76 6.03
N PHE A 4 -21.01 -11.36 6.89
CA PHE A 4 -20.52 -9.99 6.93
C PHE A 4 -19.61 -9.77 5.71
N SER A 5 -20.19 -9.40 4.58
CA SER A 5 -19.41 -8.81 3.49
C SER A 5 -19.07 -7.37 3.89
N SER A 6 -18.09 -7.21 4.77
CA SER A 6 -17.47 -5.92 5.01
C SER A 6 -16.60 -5.60 3.80
N SER A 7 -17.23 -5.10 2.74
CA SER A 7 -16.52 -4.54 1.59
C SER A 7 -15.74 -3.33 2.09
N PHE A 8 -14.45 -3.48 2.35
CA PHE A 8 -13.59 -2.34 2.63
C PHE A 8 -13.36 -1.62 1.32
N SER A 9 -14.06 -0.50 1.11
CA SER A 9 -13.83 0.35 -0.05
C SER A 9 -12.52 1.13 0.13
N PRO A 10 -11.73 1.32 -0.94
CA PRO A 10 -10.54 2.14 -0.87
C PRO A 10 -10.90 3.60 -0.61
N GLN A 11 -10.32 4.18 0.43
CA GLN A 11 -10.41 5.61 0.74
C GLN A 11 -9.13 6.30 0.28
N LEU A 12 -9.24 7.08 -0.80
CA LEU A 12 -8.10 7.87 -1.29
C LEU A 12 -7.81 9.06 -0.37
N LEU A 13 -6.52 9.36 -0.21
CA LEU A 13 -6.07 10.53 0.52
C LEU A 13 -6.28 11.79 -0.35
N SER A 14 -6.69 12.90 0.26
CA SER A 14 -6.78 14.19 -0.44
C SER A 14 -5.41 14.70 -0.93
N LYS A 15 -4.32 14.23 -0.30
CA LYS A 15 -2.95 14.48 -0.74
C LYS A 15 -2.14 13.19 -0.58
N PRO A 16 -1.41 12.74 -1.62
CA PRO A 16 -0.52 11.59 -1.50
C PRO A 16 0.53 11.81 -0.41
N ALA A 17 0.93 10.72 0.23
CA ALA A 17 1.96 10.72 1.26
C ALA A 17 3.16 9.85 0.85
N HIS A 18 4.31 10.07 1.47
CA HIS A 18 5.52 9.29 1.18
C HIS A 18 5.78 8.28 2.31
N GLY A 19 6.22 7.09 1.92
CA GLY A 19 6.66 6.04 2.84
C GLY A 19 7.89 5.33 2.30
N ILE A 20 8.51 4.53 3.17
CA ILE A 20 9.63 3.65 2.80
C ILE A 20 9.20 2.21 3.03
N THR A 21 9.43 1.36 2.05
CA THR A 21 9.11 -0.06 2.13
C THR A 21 10.01 -0.75 3.15
N ASP A 22 9.41 -1.45 4.10
CA ASP A 22 10.11 -2.24 5.12
C ASP A 22 10.03 -3.75 4.81
N ARG A 23 8.95 -4.20 4.17
CA ARG A 23 8.84 -5.54 3.56
C ARG A 23 8.36 -5.41 2.12
N PRO A 24 8.89 -6.23 1.19
CA PRO A 24 8.58 -6.11 -0.23
C PRO A 24 7.08 -6.17 -0.51
N ILE A 25 6.65 -5.43 -1.52
CA ILE A 25 5.25 -5.39 -1.96
C ILE A 25 5.23 -5.82 -3.42
N ALA A 26 4.36 -6.78 -3.76
CA ALA A 26 4.16 -7.26 -5.11
C ALA A 26 2.69 -7.62 -5.34
N TYR A 27 2.32 -7.91 -6.58
CA TYR A 27 0.99 -8.39 -6.89
C TYR A 27 0.63 -9.64 -6.07
N GLY A 28 -0.54 -9.62 -5.44
CA GLY A 28 -1.01 -10.70 -4.57
C GLY A 28 -0.22 -10.88 -3.26
N HIS A 29 0.80 -10.05 -3.01
CA HIS A 29 1.65 -10.15 -1.82
C HIS A 29 1.74 -8.79 -1.10
N ALA A 30 0.95 -8.66 -0.03
CA ALA A 30 1.01 -7.49 0.84
C ALA A 30 2.35 -7.43 1.58
N GLY A 31 2.95 -6.25 1.58
CA GLY A 31 4.18 -5.95 2.30
C GLY A 31 3.94 -5.01 3.47
N ARG A 32 4.98 -4.23 3.80
CA ARG A 32 4.97 -3.31 4.94
C ARG A 32 5.66 -2.02 4.59
N VAL A 33 5.09 -0.90 5.00
CA VAL A 33 5.64 0.45 4.78
C VAL A 33 5.84 1.14 6.12
N LYS A 34 6.98 1.80 6.29
CA LYS A 34 7.21 2.76 7.37
C LYS A 34 6.64 4.10 6.95
N TYR A 35 5.64 4.57 7.69
CA TYR A 35 4.93 5.81 7.46
C TYR A 35 4.58 6.48 8.80
N ARG A 36 4.86 7.79 8.92
CA ARG A 36 4.67 8.57 10.15
C ARG A 36 5.27 7.92 11.41
N GLY A 37 6.47 7.35 11.27
CA GLY A 37 7.20 6.77 12.41
C GLY A 37 6.73 5.39 12.86
N THR A 38 5.72 4.80 12.22
CA THR A 38 5.24 3.43 12.53
C THR A 38 5.14 2.58 11.26
N TYR A 39 4.85 1.30 11.44
CA TYR A 39 4.80 0.29 10.38
C TYR A 39 3.35 -0.08 10.05
N TRP A 40 3.03 -0.11 8.76
CA TRP A 40 1.69 -0.37 8.25
C TRP A 40 1.71 -1.48 7.22
N PHE A 41 0.67 -2.32 7.19
CA PHE A 41 0.41 -3.19 6.04
C PHE A 41 0.24 -2.34 4.79
N ALA A 42 0.76 -2.83 3.66
CA ALA A 42 0.66 -2.13 2.39
C ALA A 42 0.48 -3.11 1.24
N LYS A 43 -0.33 -2.72 0.25
CA LYS A 43 -0.50 -3.45 -1.01
C LYS A 43 -0.46 -2.47 -2.18
N LEU A 44 -0.14 -2.98 -3.37
CA LEU A 44 -0.26 -2.20 -4.59
C LEU A 44 -1.71 -1.73 -4.78
N TYR A 45 -1.88 -0.46 -5.13
CA TYR A 45 -3.18 0.06 -5.53
C TYR A 45 -3.63 -0.56 -6.86
N GLU A 46 -2.71 -0.66 -7.81
CA GLU A 46 -2.95 -1.29 -9.10
C GLU A 46 -2.50 -2.75 -9.09
N SER A 47 -3.25 -3.59 -9.80
CA SER A 47 -3.02 -5.03 -9.91
C SER A 47 -1.98 -5.36 -10.98
N ASP A 48 -0.85 -4.66 -11.01
CA ASP A 48 0.22 -4.91 -11.96
C ASP A 48 1.16 -6.02 -11.45
N GLN A 49 1.19 -7.14 -12.18
CA GLN A 49 2.01 -8.31 -11.86
C GLN A 49 3.51 -8.09 -12.08
N SER A 50 3.89 -7.09 -12.87
CA SER A 50 5.29 -6.77 -13.14
C SER A 50 5.94 -5.93 -12.05
N VAL A 51 5.13 -5.28 -11.21
CA VAL A 51 5.61 -4.38 -10.17
C VAL A 51 6.03 -5.17 -8.92
N VAL A 52 7.31 -5.05 -8.59
CA VAL A 52 7.87 -5.49 -7.30
C VAL A 52 8.56 -4.29 -6.66
N ILE A 53 8.09 -3.91 -5.48
CA ILE A 53 8.68 -2.84 -4.67
C ILE A 53 9.57 -3.50 -3.62
N PRO A 54 10.91 -3.40 -3.72
CA PRO A 54 11.81 -4.03 -2.77
C PRO A 54 11.86 -3.30 -1.43
N THR A 55 12.41 -3.95 -0.41
CA THR A 55 12.72 -3.31 0.87
C THR A 55 13.63 -2.10 0.68
N GLY A 56 13.36 -1.03 1.42
CA GLY A 56 14.07 0.25 1.34
C GLY A 56 13.59 1.17 0.23
N ALA A 57 12.78 0.69 -0.72
CA ALA A 57 12.31 1.52 -1.82
C ALA A 57 11.28 2.57 -1.35
N PRO A 58 11.36 3.81 -1.88
CA PRO A 58 10.35 4.82 -1.63
C PRO A 58 9.04 4.49 -2.35
N VAL A 59 7.93 4.81 -1.70
CA VAL A 59 6.58 4.62 -2.25
C VAL A 59 5.72 5.84 -2.02
N THR A 60 4.73 5.99 -2.91
CA THR A 60 3.66 6.97 -2.75
C THR A 60 2.42 6.25 -2.23
N ILE A 61 1.97 6.66 -1.04
CA ILE A 61 0.74 6.20 -0.41
C ILE A 61 -0.40 7.09 -0.93
N ILE A 62 -1.37 6.47 -1.58
CA ILE A 62 -2.48 7.18 -2.23
C ILE A 62 -3.81 6.99 -1.51
N GLY A 63 -3.90 6.01 -0.62
CA GLY A 63 -5.14 5.68 0.07
C GLY A 63 -4.97 4.63 1.15
N VAL A 64 -6.09 4.26 1.75
CA VAL A 64 -6.21 3.20 2.75
C VAL A 64 -7.43 2.35 2.42
N GLU A 65 -7.30 1.04 2.51
CA GLU A 65 -8.41 0.09 2.45
C GLU A 65 -8.45 -0.70 3.77
N GLY A 66 -9.44 -0.41 4.61
CA GLY A 66 -9.49 -0.93 5.98
C GLY A 66 -8.28 -0.45 6.81
N ILE A 67 -7.35 -1.37 7.09
CA ILE A 67 -6.08 -1.09 7.82
C ILE A 67 -4.84 -1.18 6.92
N THR A 68 -5.03 -1.34 5.61
CA THR A 68 -3.95 -1.56 4.64
C THR A 68 -3.73 -0.30 3.82
N LEU A 69 -2.50 0.19 3.74
CA LEU A 69 -2.13 1.29 2.85
C LEU A 69 -2.16 0.84 1.39
N LEU A 70 -2.69 1.69 0.53
CA LEU A 70 -2.66 1.54 -0.92
C LEU A 70 -1.49 2.36 -1.44
N VAL A 71 -0.56 1.70 -2.13
CA VAL A 71 0.68 2.33 -2.58
C VAL A 71 0.94 2.12 -4.07
N VAL A 72 1.71 3.03 -4.64
CA VAL A 72 2.35 2.92 -5.95
C VAL A 72 3.85 3.16 -5.80
N PRO A 73 4.70 2.62 -6.70
CA PRO A 73 6.10 2.98 -6.74
C PRO A 73 6.25 4.51 -6.80
N ALA A 74 7.17 5.08 -6.02
CA ALA A 74 7.53 6.47 -6.24
C ALA A 74 8.28 6.54 -7.57
N SER A 75 7.72 7.19 -8.60
CA SER A 75 8.48 7.47 -9.82
C SER A 75 9.76 8.20 -9.42
N ALA A 76 10.90 7.61 -9.77
CA ALA A 76 12.17 8.31 -9.73
C ALA A 76 12.03 9.51 -10.68
N PHE A 77 12.08 10.72 -10.12
CA PHE A 77 12.20 11.94 -10.91
C PHE A 77 13.59 12.03 -11.54
#